data_AF-A0A6A6I1V1-F1
#
_entry.id   AF-A0A6A6I1V1-F1
#
_cell.length_a   1.000
_cell.length_b   1.000
_cell.length_c   1.000
_cell.angle_alpha   90.00
_cell.angle_beta   90.00
_cell.angle_gamma   90.00
#
_symmetry.space_group_name_H-M   'P 1'
#
loop_
_entity.id
_entity.type
_entity.pdbx_description
1 polymer ?
#
loop_
_entity_poly.entity_id
_entity_poly.type
_entity_poly.pdbx_seq_one_letter_code
_entity_poly.pdbx_strand_id
1 'polypeptide(L)'
;MGKDPSQAVQIPEDWGYGNGSYFGRVDVFHQIHYHYYDARYPHGLNDTNGWHRSHLSHCIHLLLQNIMCNANTDVYPHIWIDSIIDHPFPASNIEHKCRDFGSILEWQRRNALDEKEFVELRRPEGYEYRKTNHAFKELVHWFDIHEDDGDSMKLMLKVRNHFSLFLSQLHALPVW
;
A
#
# COMPACT_ATOMS: atom_id res chain seq x y z
N MET A 1 -0.15 -14.86 -8.65
CA MET A 1 0.36 -13.56 -8.16
C MET A 1 1.11 -12.68 -9.18
N GLY A 2 1.52 -13.15 -10.37
CA GLY A 2 2.22 -12.29 -11.35
C GLY A 2 3.65 -11.87 -10.93
N LYS A 3 4.21 -12.58 -9.96
CA LYS A 3 5.58 -12.54 -9.46
C LYS A 3 6.06 -13.97 -9.28
N ASP A 4 7.38 -14.16 -9.31
CA ASP A 4 8.04 -15.41 -9.00
C ASP A 4 7.83 -15.77 -7.52
N PRO A 5 7.22 -16.93 -7.18
CA PRO A 5 6.98 -17.35 -5.80
C PRO A 5 8.25 -17.49 -4.96
N SER A 6 9.39 -17.87 -5.56
CA SER A 6 10.67 -17.98 -4.84
C SER A 6 11.15 -16.65 -4.24
N GLN A 7 10.57 -15.54 -4.70
CA GLN A 7 10.92 -14.18 -4.30
C GLN A 7 9.83 -13.49 -3.45
N ALA A 8 8.85 -14.26 -2.96
CA ALA A 8 7.82 -13.84 -2.02
C ALA A 8 8.12 -14.39 -0.62
N VAL A 9 7.64 -13.71 0.43
CA VAL A 9 7.88 -14.16 1.81
C VAL A 9 6.96 -15.34 2.12
N GLN A 10 7.55 -16.50 2.39
CA GLN A 10 6.82 -17.69 2.83
C GLN A 10 6.40 -17.56 4.30
N ILE A 11 5.23 -18.12 4.62
CA ILE A 11 4.73 -18.24 6.00
C ILE A 11 5.44 -19.44 6.65
N PRO A 12 5.90 -19.33 7.92
CA PRO A 12 6.51 -20.45 8.63
C PRO A 12 5.59 -21.68 8.70
N GLU A 13 6.13 -22.88 8.50
CA GLU A 13 5.33 -24.12 8.44
C GLU A 13 4.64 -24.44 9.78
N ASP A 14 5.25 -24.05 10.89
CA ASP A 14 4.76 -24.23 12.26
C ASP A 14 3.52 -23.38 12.58
N TRP A 15 3.23 -22.34 11.79
CA TRP A 15 1.99 -21.55 11.91
C TRP A 15 0.77 -22.30 11.32
N GLY A 16 0.96 -23.49 10.72
CA GLY A 16 -0.13 -24.37 10.32
C GLY A 16 -0.83 -24.02 9.00
N TYR A 17 -0.41 -22.96 8.30
CA TYR A 17 -0.95 -22.55 7.00
C TYR A 17 -0.49 -23.40 5.80
N GLY A 18 0.15 -24.55 6.04
CA GLY A 18 0.61 -25.47 5.01
C GLY A 18 1.89 -25.03 4.27
N ASN A 19 2.62 -26.01 3.73
CA ASN A 19 3.85 -25.76 2.97
C ASN A 19 3.51 -25.03 1.64
N GLY A 20 4.30 -23.99 1.32
CA GLY A 20 4.15 -23.21 0.10
C GLY A 20 3.18 -22.02 0.21
N SER A 21 2.70 -21.68 1.41
CA SER A 21 1.86 -20.49 1.65
C SER A 21 2.69 -19.21 1.81
N TYR A 22 2.19 -18.08 1.31
CA TYR A 22 2.89 -16.79 1.27
C TYR A 22 2.13 -15.68 1.99
N PHE A 23 2.86 -14.68 2.50
CA PHE A 23 2.26 -13.45 3.03
C PHE A 23 1.70 -12.56 1.91
N GLY A 24 0.41 -12.23 1.99
CA GLY A 24 -0.27 -11.27 1.11
C GLY A 24 -1.20 -10.30 1.85
N ARG A 25 -1.82 -9.39 1.10
CA ARG A 25 -2.85 -8.44 1.56
C ARG A 25 -3.87 -8.21 0.43
N VAL A 26 -5.15 -7.98 0.76
CA VAL A 26 -6.12 -7.54 -0.26
C VAL A 26 -5.95 -6.04 -0.51
N ASP A 27 -5.74 -5.67 -1.77
CA ASP A 27 -5.37 -4.33 -2.22
C ASP A 27 -6.31 -3.20 -1.75
N VAL A 28 -7.62 -3.48 -1.65
CA VAL A 28 -8.64 -2.49 -1.22
C VAL A 28 -8.35 -1.88 0.16
N PHE A 29 -7.73 -2.63 1.07
CA PHE A 29 -7.38 -2.10 2.41
C PHE A 29 -6.18 -1.16 2.36
N HIS A 30 -5.27 -1.33 1.39
CA HIS A 30 -4.16 -0.39 1.16
C HIS A 30 -4.67 0.91 0.54
N GLN A 31 -5.67 0.83 -0.34
CA GLN A 31 -6.35 2.01 -0.90
C GLN A 31 -7.10 2.81 0.17
N ILE A 32 -7.83 2.14 1.08
CA ILE A 32 -8.56 2.82 2.16
C ILE A 32 -7.60 3.41 3.21
N HIS A 33 -6.48 2.76 3.47
CA HIS A 33 -5.44 3.26 4.40
C HIS A 33 -4.97 4.67 4.03
N TYR A 34 -4.82 4.97 2.74
CA TYR A 34 -4.48 6.31 2.25
C TYR A 34 -5.43 7.40 2.77
N HIS A 35 -6.73 7.15 2.77
CA HIS A 35 -7.73 8.16 3.15
C HIS A 35 -7.76 8.39 4.67
N TYR A 36 -7.45 7.35 5.46
CA TYR A 36 -7.23 7.48 6.90
C TYR A 36 -5.90 8.16 7.24
N TYR A 37 -4.90 8.05 6.36
CA TYR A 37 -3.58 8.67 6.50
C TYR A 37 -3.66 10.18 6.23
N ASP A 38 -4.29 10.60 5.14
CA ASP A 38 -4.48 12.01 4.75
C ASP A 38 -5.14 12.84 5.87
N ALA A 39 -6.22 12.31 6.46
CA ALA A 39 -6.94 12.92 7.58
C ALA A 39 -6.09 13.15 8.86
N ARG A 40 -4.89 12.55 8.96
CA ARG A 40 -3.97 12.70 10.09
C ARG A 40 -2.86 13.74 9.86
N TYR A 41 -2.69 14.24 8.63
CA TYR A 41 -1.63 15.18 8.25
C TYR A 41 -2.22 16.37 7.46
N PRO A 42 -3.00 17.27 8.11
CA PRO A 42 -3.79 18.32 7.43
C PRO A 42 -2.98 19.39 6.69
N HIS A 43 -1.65 19.40 6.84
CA HIS A 43 -0.72 20.27 6.08
C HIS A 43 -0.21 19.61 4.78
N GLY A 44 -0.63 18.37 4.50
CA GLY A 44 -0.35 17.63 3.28
C GLY A 44 1.13 17.34 3.03
N LEU A 45 1.49 17.22 1.75
CA LEU A 45 2.85 16.88 1.30
C LEU A 45 3.95 17.87 1.77
N ASN A 46 3.62 19.13 2.06
CA ASN A 46 4.64 20.16 2.27
C ASN A 46 5.30 20.11 3.65
N ASP A 47 4.55 20.10 4.75
CA ASP A 47 5.10 20.16 6.12
C ASP A 47 5.49 18.80 6.72
N THR A 48 5.77 17.81 5.87
CA THR A 48 5.96 16.42 6.29
C THR A 48 7.32 15.86 5.90
N ASN A 49 7.83 14.94 6.73
CA ASN A 49 9.03 14.17 6.39
C ASN A 49 8.77 13.38 5.11
N GLY A 50 9.82 13.08 4.36
CA GLY A 50 9.64 12.76 2.96
C GLY A 50 9.07 11.38 2.64
N TRP A 51 8.76 10.45 3.58
CA TRP A 51 7.91 9.28 3.27
C TRP A 51 6.50 9.46 3.73
N HIS A 52 6.17 10.48 4.50
CA HIS A 52 4.84 11.01 4.27
C HIS A 52 4.70 11.33 2.77
N ARG A 53 5.69 11.95 2.12
CA ARG A 53 5.68 12.17 0.65
C ARG A 53 5.81 10.89 -0.20
N SER A 54 6.77 10.01 0.09
CA SER A 54 7.06 8.78 -0.68
C SER A 54 6.08 7.62 -0.42
N HIS A 55 5.48 7.51 0.77
CA HIS A 55 4.34 6.62 1.04
C HIS A 55 3.10 7.15 0.33
N LEU A 56 2.78 8.44 0.49
CA LEU A 56 1.62 9.05 -0.18
C LEU A 56 1.76 8.91 -1.70
N SER A 57 2.95 9.12 -2.27
CA SER A 57 3.26 8.85 -3.68
C SER A 57 3.07 7.39 -4.08
N HIS A 58 3.49 6.43 -3.25
CA HIS A 58 3.26 5.00 -3.48
C HIS A 58 1.78 4.62 -3.41
N CYS A 59 1.04 5.15 -2.44
CA CYS A 59 -0.39 4.92 -2.26
C CYS A 59 -1.21 5.55 -3.41
N ILE A 60 -0.89 6.79 -3.82
CA ILE A 60 -1.48 7.44 -5.02
C ILE A 60 -1.19 6.61 -6.27
N HIS A 61 0.02 6.06 -6.40
CA HIS A 61 0.35 5.19 -7.54
C HIS A 61 -0.46 3.89 -7.54
N LEU A 62 -0.70 3.26 -6.38
CA LEU A 62 -1.53 2.05 -6.30
C LEU A 62 -3.04 2.35 -6.47
N LEU A 63 -3.54 3.47 -5.93
CA LEU A 63 -4.88 3.97 -6.21
C LEU A 63 -5.08 4.18 -7.71
N LEU A 64 -4.12 4.84 -8.38
CA LEU A 64 -4.13 5.03 -9.83
C LEU A 64 -4.09 3.70 -10.58
N GLN A 65 -3.23 2.75 -10.19
CA GLN A 65 -3.23 1.40 -10.77
C GLN A 65 -4.60 0.73 -10.63
N ASN A 66 -5.23 0.77 -9.45
CA ASN A 66 -6.50 0.10 -9.21
C ASN A 66 -7.65 0.75 -10.00
N ILE A 67 -7.68 2.09 -10.08
CA ILE A 67 -8.61 2.86 -10.91
C ILE A 67 -8.42 2.49 -12.40
N MET A 68 -7.18 2.41 -12.89
CA MET A 68 -6.88 2.01 -14.26
C MET A 68 -7.21 0.54 -14.55
N CYS A 69 -7.10 -0.35 -13.57
CA CYS A 69 -7.41 -1.77 -13.73
C CYS A 69 -8.91 -2.12 -13.62
N ASN A 70 -9.69 -1.37 -12.83
CA ASN A 70 -11.15 -1.54 -12.79
C ASN A 70 -11.86 -0.67 -13.86
N ALA A 71 -11.23 0.42 -14.31
CA ALA A 71 -11.64 1.26 -15.44
C ALA A 71 -13.14 1.57 -15.47
N ASN A 72 -13.68 2.16 -14.39
CA ASN A 72 -15.12 2.35 -14.26
C ASN A 72 -15.68 3.20 -15.42
N THR A 73 -16.71 2.67 -16.08
CA THR A 73 -17.42 3.28 -17.22
C THR A 73 -18.72 3.98 -16.83
N ASP A 74 -19.06 4.05 -15.54
CA ASP A 74 -20.24 4.79 -15.06
C ASP A 74 -20.14 6.28 -15.46
N VAL A 75 -21.18 6.80 -16.11
CA VAL A 75 -21.21 8.19 -16.61
C VAL A 75 -22.03 9.06 -15.66
N TYR A 76 -21.43 10.15 -15.15
CA TYR A 76 -22.18 11.16 -14.40
C TYR A 76 -22.81 12.21 -15.33
N PRO A 77 -24.09 12.57 -15.13
CA PRO A 77 -24.69 13.70 -15.81
C PRO A 77 -24.16 15.02 -15.22
N HIS A 78 -24.31 16.11 -15.97
CA HIS A 78 -24.22 17.45 -15.39
C HIS A 78 -25.64 18.02 -15.24
N ILE A 79 -25.85 18.81 -14.19
CA ILE A 79 -27.13 19.39 -13.78
C ILE A 79 -26.98 20.90 -13.58
N TRP A 80 -28.09 21.64 -13.64
CA TRP A 80 -28.11 23.06 -13.31
C TRP A 80 -28.40 23.23 -11.81
N ILE A 81 -27.65 24.10 -11.13
CA ILE A 81 -27.82 24.41 -9.71
C ILE A 81 -27.88 25.92 -9.49
N ASP A 82 -28.59 26.34 -8.45
CA ASP A 82 -28.83 27.75 -8.11
C ASP A 82 -27.56 28.54 -7.73
N SER A 83 -26.58 27.86 -7.14
CA SER A 83 -25.30 28.42 -6.70
C SER A 83 -24.26 28.59 -7.81
N ILE A 84 -24.47 27.98 -8.99
CA ILE A 84 -23.59 28.11 -10.17
C ILE A 84 -24.49 28.27 -11.41
N ILE A 85 -24.93 29.50 -11.64
CA ILE A 85 -26.01 29.83 -12.58
C ILE A 85 -25.57 29.63 -14.05
N ASP A 86 -24.35 30.06 -14.41
CA ASP A 86 -23.90 30.12 -15.80
C ASP A 86 -23.23 28.84 -16.32
N HIS A 87 -22.99 27.83 -15.46
CA HIS A 87 -22.21 26.63 -15.80
C HIS A 87 -22.87 25.35 -15.28
N PRO A 88 -22.95 24.27 -16.10
CA PRO A 88 -23.53 23.01 -15.68
C PRO A 88 -22.60 22.28 -14.70
N PHE A 89 -23.14 21.86 -13.55
CA PHE A 89 -22.39 21.26 -12.45
C PHE A 89 -22.41 19.72 -12.50
N PRO A 90 -21.28 19.02 -12.27
CA PRO A 90 -21.24 17.56 -12.30
C PRO A 90 -22.01 16.93 -11.13
N ALA A 91 -23.00 16.07 -11.43
CA ALA A 91 -23.74 15.34 -10.41
C ALA A 91 -22.93 14.12 -9.92
N SER A 92 -22.17 14.31 -8.83
CA SER A 92 -21.27 13.28 -8.29
C SER A 92 -21.96 12.11 -7.58
N ASN A 93 -23.29 12.17 -7.40
CA ASN A 93 -24.08 11.21 -6.62
C ASN A 93 -24.71 10.08 -7.48
N ILE A 94 -23.94 9.49 -8.39
CA ILE A 94 -24.39 8.35 -9.22
C ILE A 94 -24.39 7.02 -8.45
N GLU A 95 -25.33 6.13 -8.79
CA GLU A 95 -25.39 4.79 -8.19
C GLU A 95 -24.31 3.86 -8.75
N HIS A 96 -23.29 3.58 -7.94
CA HIS A 96 -22.27 2.58 -8.26
C HIS A 96 -22.71 1.17 -7.85
N LYS A 97 -22.48 0.18 -8.72
CA LYS A 97 -22.66 -1.25 -8.40
C LYS A 97 -21.46 -1.80 -7.62
N CYS A 98 -21.37 -1.40 -6.35
CA CYS A 98 -20.32 -1.82 -5.43
C CYS A 98 -20.32 -3.35 -5.21
N ARG A 99 -19.12 -3.91 -4.98
CA ARG A 99 -18.96 -5.24 -4.36
C ARG A 99 -19.24 -5.10 -2.85
N ASP A 100 -19.74 -6.15 -2.21
CA ASP A 100 -19.95 -6.15 -0.76
C ASP A 100 -18.61 -6.10 0.01
N PHE A 101 -18.23 -4.88 0.41
CA PHE A 101 -17.04 -4.62 1.20
C PHE A 101 -17.13 -5.20 2.62
N GLY A 102 -18.35 -5.32 3.18
CA GLY A 102 -18.58 -5.92 4.49
C GLY A 102 -18.19 -7.40 4.50
N SER A 103 -18.66 -8.18 3.52
CA SER A 103 -18.24 -9.58 3.36
C SER A 103 -16.74 -9.74 3.13
N ILE A 104 -16.09 -8.83 2.40
CA ILE A 104 -14.63 -8.86 2.18
C ILE A 104 -13.86 -8.55 3.47
N LEU A 105 -14.31 -7.57 4.26
CA LEU A 105 -13.73 -7.21 5.56
C LEU A 105 -13.92 -8.31 6.60
N GLU A 106 -15.11 -8.91 6.69
CA GLU A 106 -15.38 -10.06 7.58
C GLU A 106 -14.65 -11.32 7.12
N TRP A 107 -14.35 -11.49 5.83
CA TRP A 107 -13.43 -12.52 5.37
C TRP A 107 -11.99 -12.21 5.80
N GLN A 108 -11.48 -10.98 5.59
CA GLN A 108 -10.13 -10.58 6.02
C GLN A 108 -9.95 -10.80 7.53
N ARG A 109 -10.87 -10.33 8.36
CA ARG A 109 -10.84 -10.45 9.83
C ARG A 109 -10.73 -11.89 10.34
N ARG A 110 -11.29 -12.86 9.61
CA ARG A 110 -11.27 -14.29 9.96
C ARG A 110 -10.11 -15.08 9.38
N ASN A 111 -9.40 -14.53 8.39
CA ASN A 111 -8.28 -15.19 7.69
C ASN A 111 -6.95 -14.44 7.89
N ALA A 112 -6.97 -13.37 8.69
CA ALA A 112 -5.80 -12.61 9.10
C ALA A 112 -4.79 -13.48 9.84
N LEU A 113 -3.51 -13.28 9.53
CA LEU A 113 -2.38 -13.72 10.35
C LEU A 113 -2.24 -12.78 11.56
N ASP A 114 -1.71 -13.26 12.69
CA ASP A 114 -1.54 -12.42 13.87
C ASP A 114 -0.58 -11.24 13.60
N GLU A 115 -0.95 -10.04 14.08
CA GLU A 115 -0.19 -8.81 13.83
C GLU A 115 1.17 -8.83 14.54
N LYS A 116 1.27 -9.44 15.72
CA LYS A 116 2.51 -9.54 16.49
C LYS A 116 3.44 -10.56 15.85
N GLU A 117 2.93 -11.75 15.53
CA GLU A 117 3.72 -12.79 14.84
C GLU A 117 4.31 -12.25 13.52
N PHE A 118 3.53 -11.48 12.76
CA PHE A 118 4.01 -10.80 11.54
C PHE A 118 5.06 -9.70 11.80
N VAL A 119 4.96 -8.95 12.90
CA VAL A 119 5.91 -7.88 13.27
C VAL A 119 7.18 -8.43 13.93
N GLU A 120 7.08 -9.57 14.63
CA GLU A 120 8.19 -10.27 15.27
C GLU A 120 8.96 -11.17 14.30
N LEU A 121 8.35 -11.56 13.17
CA LEU A 121 8.97 -12.30 12.08
C LEU A 121 10.35 -11.73 11.69
N ARG A 122 11.35 -12.61 11.59
CA ARG A 122 12.70 -12.29 11.10
C ARG A 122 13.00 -13.13 9.86
N ARG A 123 13.80 -12.57 8.94
CA ARG A 123 14.26 -13.28 7.74
C ARG A 123 15.04 -14.54 8.17
N PRO A 124 14.64 -15.75 7.76
CA PRO A 124 15.37 -16.96 8.07
C PRO A 124 16.79 -16.96 7.47
N GLU A 125 17.66 -17.83 7.98
CA GLU A 125 18.99 -18.01 7.40
C GLU A 125 18.90 -18.55 5.96
N GLY A 126 19.88 -18.20 5.11
CA GLY A 126 19.91 -18.58 3.69
C GLY A 126 18.98 -17.78 2.76
N TYR A 127 17.95 -17.09 3.26
CA TYR A 127 17.06 -16.29 2.42
C TYR A 127 17.74 -15.05 1.83
N GLU A 128 17.70 -14.88 0.51
CA GLU A 128 18.25 -13.69 -0.16
C GLU A 128 17.53 -12.40 0.23
N TYR A 129 18.27 -11.29 0.27
CA TYR A 129 17.70 -9.95 0.39
C TYR A 129 17.67 -9.28 -0.98
N ARG A 130 16.55 -8.64 -1.34
CA ARG A 130 16.53 -7.77 -2.52
C ARG A 130 17.30 -6.49 -2.22
N LYS A 131 18.32 -6.18 -3.02
CA LYS A 131 19.05 -4.92 -2.96
C LYS A 131 18.09 -3.76 -3.21
N THR A 132 17.82 -2.98 -2.18
CA THR A 132 17.09 -1.72 -2.30
C THR A 132 17.93 -0.73 -3.10
N ASN A 133 17.25 0.24 -3.72
CA ASN A 133 17.95 1.28 -4.44
C ASN A 133 18.63 2.26 -3.47
N HIS A 134 19.71 2.91 -3.91
CA HIS A 134 20.46 3.90 -3.11
C HIS A 134 19.54 5.02 -2.58
N ALA A 135 18.56 5.43 -3.39
CA ALA A 135 17.59 6.44 -2.99
C ALA A 135 16.74 6.01 -1.77
N PHE A 136 16.57 4.70 -1.54
CA PHE A 136 15.94 4.09 -0.37
C PHE A 136 16.93 3.66 0.73
N LYS A 137 18.26 3.63 0.48
CA LYS A 137 19.28 3.34 1.51
C LYS A 137 19.68 4.55 2.37
N GLU A 138 20.11 5.69 1.78
CA GLU A 138 20.30 6.97 2.55
C GLU A 138 19.05 7.29 3.39
N LEU A 139 17.93 6.79 2.90
CA LEU A 139 16.63 7.07 3.36
C LEU A 139 16.24 6.32 4.65
N VAL A 140 16.40 4.99 4.72
CA VAL A 140 16.14 4.24 5.97
C VAL A 140 17.18 4.52 7.07
N HIS A 141 17.91 5.64 6.97
CA HIS A 141 19.10 5.96 7.75
C HIS A 141 20.10 4.80 7.73
N TRP A 142 20.16 4.07 6.58
CA TRP A 142 21.02 2.88 6.44
C TRP A 142 22.49 3.24 6.62
N PHE A 143 22.90 4.35 6.01
CA PHE A 143 24.28 4.80 5.98
C PHE A 143 24.72 5.51 7.27
N ASP A 144 23.80 5.76 8.20
CA ASP A 144 24.11 6.28 9.54
C ASP A 144 24.85 5.21 10.39
N ILE A 145 24.74 3.92 10.01
CA ILE A 145 25.37 2.76 10.69
C ILE A 145 26.00 1.72 9.73
N HIS A 146 26.00 1.95 8.42
CA HIS A 146 26.66 1.08 7.41
C HIS A 146 27.41 1.91 6.37
N GLU A 147 28.50 1.38 5.82
CA GLU A 147 29.20 2.03 4.69
C GLU A 147 28.40 1.86 3.37
N ASP A 148 28.59 2.78 2.41
CA ASP A 148 28.01 2.63 1.07
C ASP A 148 28.89 1.74 0.20
N ASP A 149 28.54 0.46 0.20
CA ASP A 149 29.10 -0.62 -0.62
C ASP A 149 29.14 -0.33 -2.14
N GLY A 150 28.41 0.67 -2.63
CA GLY A 150 28.25 0.95 -4.07
C GLY A 150 27.40 -0.10 -4.82
N ASP A 151 26.97 -1.16 -4.13
CA ASP A 151 26.10 -2.25 -4.58
C ASP A 151 24.60 -1.85 -4.45
N SER A 152 24.35 -0.70 -3.84
CA SER A 152 23.13 0.09 -3.86
C SER A 152 22.61 0.33 -5.29
N MET A 153 21.48 -0.28 -5.67
CA MET A 153 20.91 -0.14 -7.02
C MET A 153 20.64 1.35 -7.35
N LYS A 154 21.23 1.88 -8.42
CA LYS A 154 21.10 3.31 -8.76
C LYS A 154 19.68 3.64 -9.23
N LEU A 155 18.95 4.42 -8.44
CA LEU A 155 17.63 4.91 -8.84
C LEU A 155 17.79 6.02 -9.90
N MET A 156 17.21 5.85 -11.09
CA MET A 156 16.90 6.99 -11.94
C MET A 156 15.83 7.85 -11.23
N LEU A 157 16.01 9.17 -11.26
CA LEU A 157 15.26 10.14 -10.45
C LEU A 157 13.72 10.05 -10.59
N LYS A 158 12.89 10.36 -9.58
CA LYS A 158 13.07 10.48 -8.11
C LYS A 158 11.70 10.75 -7.45
N VAL A 159 11.34 10.05 -6.36
CA VAL A 159 10.51 10.59 -5.25
C VAL A 159 11.05 10.02 -3.91
N ARG A 160 11.16 10.86 -2.85
CA ARG A 160 12.02 10.74 -1.63
C ARG A 160 11.38 11.51 -0.44
N ASN A 161 11.62 11.35 0.89
CA ASN A 161 12.44 10.53 1.81
C ASN A 161 11.93 10.51 3.34
N HIS A 162 11.32 9.44 3.96
CA HIS A 162 11.18 9.21 5.45
C HIS A 162 9.92 8.51 6.10
N PHE A 163 9.89 7.16 6.35
CA PHE A 163 9.11 6.33 7.31
C PHE A 163 9.34 6.82 8.76
N SER A 164 8.53 6.53 9.79
CA SER A 164 7.45 5.53 9.98
C SER A 164 6.33 6.15 10.88
N LEU A 165 5.36 5.51 11.58
CA LEU A 165 5.03 4.11 11.89
C LEU A 165 3.54 4.00 12.32
N PHE A 166 2.70 3.17 11.70
CA PHE A 166 1.43 2.62 12.26
C PHE A 166 0.96 1.41 11.43
N LEU A 167 0.39 0.37 12.05
CA LEU A 167 0.08 -0.92 11.37
C LEU A 167 -1.32 -1.51 11.58
N SER A 168 -2.08 -1.05 12.58
CA SER A 168 -3.27 -1.72 13.18
C SER A 168 -4.56 -1.76 12.34
N GLN A 169 -4.44 -1.79 11.01
CA GLN A 169 -5.52 -2.04 10.05
C GLN A 169 -5.07 -2.89 8.84
N LEU A 170 -3.77 -3.18 8.70
CA LEU A 170 -3.18 -3.84 7.53
C LEU A 170 -2.76 -5.29 7.84
N HIS A 171 -3.70 -6.11 8.30
CA HIS A 171 -3.49 -7.54 8.53
C HIS A 171 -2.94 -8.23 7.27
N ALA A 172 -1.90 -9.05 7.44
CA ALA A 172 -1.44 -9.97 6.40
C ALA A 172 -2.36 -11.20 6.34
N LEU A 173 -2.31 -11.92 5.22
CA LEU A 173 -3.16 -13.06 4.89
C LEU A 173 -2.30 -14.19 4.29
N PRO A 174 -2.68 -15.46 4.48
CA PRO A 174 -2.12 -16.56 3.70
C PRO A 174 -2.58 -16.49 2.24
N VAL A 175 -1.64 -16.70 1.33
CA VAL A 175 -1.90 -16.83 -0.11
C VAL A 175 -1.34 -18.17 -0.59
N TRP A 176 -2.20 -18.89 -1.29
CA TRP A 176 -2.01 -20.21 -1.89
C TRP A 176 -1.93 -20.07 -3.43
#